data_AF-A0AA43KYU7-F1
#
_entry.id   AF-A0AA43KYU7-F1
#
_cell.length_a   1.000
_cell.length_b   1.000
_cell.length_c   1.000
_cell.angle_alpha   90.00
_cell.angle_beta   90.00
_cell.angle_gamma   90.00
#
_symmetry.space_group_name_H-M   'P 1'
#
loop_
_entity.id
_entity.type
_entity.pdbx_description
1 polymer ?
#
loop_
_entity_poly.entity_id
_entity_poly.type
_entity_poly.pdbx_seq_one_letter_code
_entity_poly.pdbx_strand_id
1 'polypeptide(L)'
;MKERLFAISFLVNLFFVVCGCGSVEKEEVVVPEVDIIEKNYQQNNSLALQRVNAIMYSQSEFRSTEELFKLVHISDPHLSGFSTDNHYLKPINLIQSVRFANQPQSRINAIAVTGDLIGNSWIKHDALRYLDAFTTHFYTNNHIPSAICIGNHDNNYYVGKEVNPQEVFITRTELNQHLFSADPNRKKEERSENYYYLDVPSPQGGYIRLISLDMIDHIGNQYDALHDVYYSQAQIEWLGNIALKKDITPQHSVVVLNHFPFEPTSGGGKSSYLCDGYFVHTWQMVPEIIEAYRSKTTISKQYPNRYIKGDSIYVDFDFTDNSGEFICHLGGHSHCFACFDLKDISNANPALPTQKMILCTNQAPTDAGEVYNRTSRKNATVSSNCFNIYAFDTEEKVVYVTFFGANAQLGDATYPEIYSFSYLDL
;
A
#
# COMPACT_ATOMS: atom_id res chain seq x y z
N MET A 1 41.03 -65.30 19.17
CA MET A 1 41.42 -64.23 18.22
C MET A 1 40.18 -63.54 17.61
N LYS A 2 39.20 -63.34 18.48
CA LYS A 2 38.04 -62.46 18.41
C LYS A 2 38.16 -61.67 19.72
N GLU A 3 37.76 -60.40 19.76
CA GLU A 3 38.02 -59.44 20.86
C GLU A 3 39.39 -58.75 20.80
N ARG A 4 39.61 -57.89 19.79
CA ARG A 4 40.51 -56.71 19.87
C ARG A 4 40.46 -55.79 18.63
N LEU A 5 39.33 -55.76 17.90
CA LEU A 5 39.12 -54.84 16.78
C LEU A 5 37.73 -54.19 16.79
N PHE A 6 37.22 -53.88 17.99
CA PHE A 6 35.96 -53.14 18.16
C PHE A 6 36.08 -51.91 19.07
N ALA A 7 37.31 -51.52 19.44
CA ALA A 7 37.57 -50.47 20.43
C ALA A 7 38.27 -49.21 19.87
N ILE A 8 38.29 -49.01 18.54
CA ILE A 8 38.88 -47.80 17.91
C ILE A 8 37.87 -47.02 17.04
N SER A 9 36.66 -47.54 16.80
CA SER A 9 35.57 -46.78 16.14
C SER A 9 34.54 -46.15 17.10
N PHE A 10 34.72 -46.29 18.42
CA PHE A 10 33.79 -45.75 19.42
C PHE A 10 34.33 -44.54 20.20
N LEU A 11 35.54 -44.06 19.87
CA LEU A 11 36.22 -42.94 20.54
C LEU A 11 36.37 -41.68 19.67
N VAL A 12 35.74 -41.64 18.49
CA VAL A 12 35.64 -40.43 17.64
C VAL A 12 34.21 -39.86 17.59
N ASN A 13 33.23 -40.55 18.17
CA ASN A 13 31.83 -40.10 18.24
C ASN A 13 31.39 -39.61 19.64
N LEU A 14 32.34 -39.31 20.53
CA LEU A 14 32.05 -38.79 21.86
C LEU A 14 32.91 -37.55 22.18
N PHE A 15 32.92 -36.58 21.25
CA PHE A 15 33.49 -35.25 21.49
C PHE A 15 32.62 -34.09 20.98
N PHE A 16 31.32 -34.32 20.75
CA PHE A 16 30.37 -33.28 20.35
C PHE A 16 29.05 -33.33 21.16
N VAL A 17 29.14 -33.60 22.46
CA VAL A 17 28.02 -33.37 23.37
C VAL A 17 28.54 -32.64 24.60
N VAL A 18 27.88 -31.53 24.91
CA VAL A 18 28.06 -30.60 26.04
C VAL A 18 29.13 -29.51 25.89
N CYS A 19 28.79 -28.49 25.10
CA CYS A 19 28.78 -27.09 25.55
C CYS A 19 27.96 -26.26 24.54
N GLY A 20 26.71 -26.68 24.31
CA GLY A 20 25.72 -25.87 23.62
C GLY A 20 25.07 -24.91 24.61
N CYS A 21 25.83 -23.95 25.15
CA CYS A 21 25.21 -22.69 25.52
C CYS A 21 24.71 -22.14 24.19
N GLY A 22 23.38 -22.14 24.00
CA GLY A 22 22.77 -21.51 22.84
C GLY A 22 23.22 -20.06 22.78
N SER A 23 24.24 -19.78 21.98
CA SER A 23 24.45 -18.45 21.45
C SER A 23 23.20 -18.18 20.63
N VAL A 24 22.30 -17.37 21.20
CA VAL A 24 21.51 -16.47 20.39
C VAL A 24 22.54 -15.80 19.48
N GLU A 25 22.63 -16.23 18.22
CA GLU A 25 23.25 -15.40 17.20
C GLU A 25 22.48 -14.09 17.30
N LYS A 26 23.10 -13.09 17.93
CA LYS A 26 22.61 -11.74 17.83
C LYS A 26 22.64 -11.47 16.33
N GLU A 27 21.48 -11.26 15.71
CA GLU A 27 21.40 -10.64 14.41
C GLU A 27 22.27 -9.37 14.49
N GLU A 28 23.49 -9.43 13.96
CA GLU A 28 24.33 -8.26 13.82
C GLU A 28 23.71 -7.42 12.71
N VAL A 29 22.75 -6.59 13.09
CA VAL A 29 22.19 -5.59 12.20
C VAL A 29 23.32 -4.63 11.84
N VAL A 30 23.82 -4.71 10.60
CA VAL A 30 24.73 -3.71 10.06
C VAL A 30 23.91 -2.45 9.76
N VAL A 31 23.62 -1.68 10.81
CA VAL A 31 22.96 -0.38 10.67
C VAL A 31 23.99 0.59 10.08
N PRO A 32 23.71 1.25 8.93
CA PRO A 32 24.58 2.30 8.41
C PRO A 32 24.82 3.38 9.48
N GLU A 33 25.97 4.05 9.45
CA GLU A 33 26.30 5.08 10.43
C GLU A 33 25.16 6.10 10.58
N VAL A 34 24.67 6.27 11.82
CA VAL A 34 23.47 7.07 12.15
C VAL A 34 23.57 8.49 11.58
N ASP A 35 24.77 9.06 11.56
CA ASP A 35 25.03 10.42 11.05
C ASP A 35 24.77 10.53 9.53
N ILE A 36 25.11 9.49 8.75
CA ILE A 36 24.87 9.46 7.30
C ILE A 36 23.36 9.42 7.03
N ILE A 37 22.64 8.60 7.79
CA ILE A 37 21.19 8.43 7.67
C ILE A 37 20.45 9.73 7.96
N GLU A 38 20.77 10.39 9.08
CA GLU A 38 20.12 11.66 9.45
C GLU A 38 20.49 12.79 8.46
N LYS A 39 21.74 12.84 7.98
CA LYS A 39 22.15 13.80 6.94
C LYS A 39 21.35 13.63 5.65
N ASN A 40 21.19 12.39 5.19
CA ASN A 40 20.40 12.09 3.99
C ASN A 40 18.92 12.46 4.20
N TYR A 41 18.36 12.17 5.39
CA TYR A 41 17.01 12.58 5.75
C TYR A 41 16.86 14.11 5.69
N GLN A 42 17.76 14.87 6.30
CA GLN A 42 17.68 16.33 6.32
C GLN A 42 17.71 16.93 4.91
N GLN A 43 18.56 16.40 4.03
CA GLN A 43 18.61 16.82 2.63
C GLN A 43 17.30 16.51 1.90
N ASN A 44 16.80 15.28 2.00
CA ASN A 44 15.54 14.89 1.40
C ASN A 44 14.35 15.69 1.94
N ASN A 45 14.32 15.93 3.25
CA ASN A 45 13.30 16.71 3.92
C ASN A 45 13.26 18.14 3.38
N SER A 46 14.42 18.79 3.25
CA SER A 46 14.50 20.15 2.70
C SER A 46 14.01 20.22 1.26
N LEU A 47 14.43 19.27 0.40
CA LEU A 47 14.02 19.22 -1.00
C LEU A 47 12.54 18.89 -1.17
N ALA A 48 12.02 17.94 -0.38
CA ALA A 48 10.60 17.59 -0.41
C ALA A 48 9.72 18.75 0.08
N LEU A 49 10.13 19.47 1.12
CA LEU A 49 9.41 20.68 1.57
C LEU A 49 9.38 21.78 0.51
N GLN A 50 10.46 21.98 -0.24
CA GLN A 50 10.46 22.93 -1.37
C GLN A 50 9.43 22.55 -2.43
N ARG A 51 9.35 21.26 -2.79
CA ARG A 51 8.37 20.78 -3.77
C ARG A 51 6.94 20.82 -3.24
N VAL A 52 6.72 20.46 -1.97
CA VAL A 52 5.40 20.57 -1.33
C VAL A 52 4.93 22.03 -1.31
N ASN A 53 5.81 22.99 -0.98
CA ASN A 53 5.46 24.41 -1.00
C ASN A 53 5.02 24.90 -2.39
N ALA A 54 5.53 24.31 -3.47
CA ALA A 54 5.14 24.66 -4.83
C ALA A 54 3.73 24.16 -5.22
N ILE A 55 3.18 23.18 -4.49
CA ILE A 55 1.84 22.60 -4.74
C ILE A 55 0.89 22.75 -3.54
N MET A 56 1.30 23.46 -2.48
CA MET A 56 0.56 23.52 -1.21
C MET A 56 -0.73 24.32 -1.31
N TYR A 57 -0.77 25.32 -2.21
CA TYR A 57 -1.89 26.23 -2.40
C TYR A 57 -2.46 26.08 -3.80
N SER A 58 -3.73 26.45 -3.99
CA SER A 58 -4.34 26.49 -5.31
C SER A 58 -3.50 27.34 -6.26
N GLN A 59 -3.44 26.93 -7.53
CA GLN A 59 -2.72 27.66 -8.56
C GLN A 59 -3.62 28.66 -9.31
N SER A 60 -4.89 28.75 -8.92
CA SER A 60 -5.89 29.67 -9.46
C SER A 60 -5.55 31.12 -9.11
N GLU A 61 -5.58 32.03 -10.08
CA GLU A 61 -5.26 33.46 -9.87
C GLU A 61 -6.10 34.10 -8.75
N PHE A 62 -7.35 33.65 -8.60
CA PHE A 62 -8.31 34.18 -7.62
C PHE A 62 -8.25 33.50 -6.25
N ARG A 63 -7.62 32.33 -6.14
CA ARG A 63 -7.62 31.49 -4.93
C ARG A 63 -6.22 31.03 -4.51
N SER A 64 -5.19 31.70 -5.01
CA SER A 64 -3.77 31.33 -4.82
C SER A 64 -3.27 31.22 -3.37
N THR A 65 -4.09 31.62 -2.39
CA THR A 65 -3.81 31.51 -0.95
C THR A 65 -4.57 30.37 -0.27
N GLU A 66 -5.50 29.69 -0.94
CA GLU A 66 -6.26 28.58 -0.38
C GLU A 66 -5.39 27.33 -0.31
N GLU A 67 -5.23 26.78 0.90
CA GLU A 67 -4.45 25.57 1.13
C GLU A 67 -5.18 24.35 0.56
N LEU A 68 -4.47 23.47 -0.13
CA LEU A 68 -5.01 22.24 -0.69
C LEU A 68 -5.04 21.12 0.36
N PHE A 69 -5.74 20.03 0.08
CA PHE A 69 -5.60 18.80 0.87
C PHE A 69 -4.31 18.07 0.48
N LYS A 70 -3.41 17.79 1.44
CA LYS A 70 -2.16 17.09 1.19
C LYS A 70 -2.17 15.68 1.76
N LEU A 71 -1.72 14.70 0.98
CA LEU A 71 -1.67 13.28 1.35
C LEU A 71 -0.25 12.74 1.16
N VAL A 72 0.28 12.02 2.15
CA VAL A 72 1.50 11.20 1.97
C VAL A 72 1.11 9.79 1.56
N HIS A 73 1.53 9.42 0.35
CA HIS A 73 1.51 8.11 -0.32
C HIS A 73 2.61 7.13 0.08
N ILE A 74 2.43 6.15 0.99
CA ILE A 74 3.46 5.12 1.29
C ILE A 74 3.03 3.76 0.75
N SER A 75 3.96 2.98 0.18
CA SER A 75 3.69 1.61 -0.24
C SER A 75 4.90 0.71 -0.03
N ASP A 76 4.66 -0.60 0.10
CA ASP A 76 5.67 -1.66 0.09
C ASP A 76 6.86 -1.37 1.03
N PRO A 77 6.62 -1.05 2.32
CA PRO A 77 7.73 -0.88 3.25
C PRO A 77 8.46 -2.20 3.54
N HIS A 78 7.80 -3.36 3.40
CA HIS A 78 8.38 -4.70 3.58
C HIS A 78 9.25 -4.87 4.83
N LEU A 79 8.71 -4.52 6.00
CA LEU A 79 9.44 -4.73 7.25
C LEU A 79 9.83 -6.20 7.42
N SER A 80 11.12 -6.44 7.65
CA SER A 80 11.68 -7.80 7.71
C SER A 80 12.99 -7.84 8.49
N GLY A 81 13.52 -9.04 8.76
CA GLY A 81 14.85 -9.23 9.36
C GLY A 81 16.02 -9.01 8.39
N PHE A 82 15.75 -8.94 7.08
CA PHE A 82 16.79 -8.82 6.05
C PHE A 82 16.84 -7.45 5.36
N SER A 83 15.76 -6.66 5.41
CA SER A 83 15.79 -5.28 4.89
C SER A 83 16.69 -4.41 5.76
N THR A 84 17.68 -3.75 5.16
CA THR A 84 18.60 -2.87 5.90
C THR A 84 17.92 -1.54 6.28
N ASP A 85 17.23 -0.92 5.33
CA ASP A 85 16.59 0.38 5.55
C ASP A 85 15.21 0.26 6.23
N ASN A 86 14.56 -0.90 6.14
CA ASN A 86 13.29 -1.22 6.81
C ASN A 86 13.38 -2.47 7.70
N HIS A 87 14.48 -2.64 8.42
CA HIS A 87 14.61 -3.71 9.40
C HIS A 87 13.51 -3.60 10.48
N TYR A 88 12.82 -4.69 10.82
CA TYR A 88 11.66 -4.64 11.73
C TYR A 88 11.96 -4.02 13.11
N LEU A 89 13.18 -4.18 13.64
CA LEU A 89 13.60 -3.54 14.91
C LEU A 89 13.75 -2.01 14.83
N LYS A 90 14.04 -1.48 13.64
CA LYS A 90 14.27 -0.06 13.40
C LYS A 90 14.05 0.25 11.92
N PRO A 91 12.78 0.36 11.47
CA PRO A 91 12.46 0.59 10.07
C PRO A 91 12.65 2.06 9.73
N ILE A 92 13.89 2.42 9.36
CA ILE A 92 14.35 3.80 9.24
C ILE A 92 13.52 4.55 8.20
N ASN A 93 13.26 3.95 7.04
CA ASN A 93 12.53 4.63 5.97
C ASN A 93 11.06 4.86 6.34
N LEU A 94 10.41 3.89 7.00
CA LEU A 94 9.06 4.06 7.56
C LEU A 94 9.01 5.20 8.60
N ILE A 95 9.95 5.21 9.55
CA ILE A 95 10.05 6.24 10.60
C ILE A 95 10.24 7.64 9.96
N GLN A 96 11.07 7.75 8.94
CA GLN A 96 11.30 9.01 8.22
C GLN A 96 10.03 9.51 7.52
N SER A 97 9.24 8.63 6.90
CA SER A 97 8.00 9.02 6.23
C SER A 97 6.96 9.53 7.23
N VAL A 98 6.82 8.85 8.38
CA VAL A 98 5.95 9.32 9.48
C VAL A 98 6.44 10.66 10.02
N ARG A 99 7.75 10.82 10.24
CA ARG A 99 8.36 12.08 10.71
C ARG A 99 8.15 13.22 9.73
N PHE A 100 8.31 12.97 8.43
CA PHE A 100 8.07 13.98 7.39
C PHE A 100 6.61 14.44 7.41
N ALA A 101 5.67 13.50 7.43
CA ALA A 101 4.25 13.81 7.35
C ALA A 101 3.73 14.56 8.59
N ASN A 102 4.30 14.30 9.76
CA ASN A 102 3.88 14.93 11.02
C ASN A 102 4.57 16.27 11.32
N GLN A 103 5.49 16.74 10.46
CA GLN A 103 6.16 18.02 10.71
C GLN A 103 5.26 19.21 10.33
N PRO A 104 5.19 20.28 11.14
CA PRO A 104 4.28 21.41 10.90
C PRO A 104 4.47 22.10 9.54
N GLN A 105 5.70 22.15 9.03
CA GLN A 105 6.03 22.80 7.76
C GLN A 105 5.43 22.10 6.54
N SER A 106 5.17 20.79 6.64
CA SER A 106 4.64 20.00 5.52
C SER A 106 3.12 20.13 5.35
N ARG A 107 2.42 20.46 6.45
CA ARG A 107 0.95 20.57 6.51
C ARG A 107 0.20 19.37 5.91
N ILE A 108 0.76 18.17 6.01
CA ILE A 108 0.10 16.97 5.51
C ILE A 108 -1.19 16.72 6.30
N ASN A 109 -2.28 16.43 5.60
CA ASN A 109 -3.60 16.19 6.18
C ASN A 109 -3.83 14.72 6.52
N ALA A 110 -3.26 13.79 5.73
CA ALA A 110 -3.39 12.36 5.96
C ALA A 110 -2.21 11.56 5.40
N ILE A 111 -2.12 10.29 5.82
CA ILE A 111 -1.25 9.27 5.21
C ILE A 111 -2.12 8.16 4.62
N ALA A 112 -1.81 7.70 3.42
CA ALA A 112 -2.32 6.46 2.86
C ALA A 112 -1.18 5.44 2.76
N VAL A 113 -1.43 4.20 3.18
CA VAL A 113 -0.49 3.09 3.05
C VAL A 113 -1.12 1.98 2.23
N THR A 114 -0.53 1.61 1.10
CA THR A 114 -1.17 0.75 0.09
C THR A 114 -0.63 -0.69 0.07
N GLY A 115 -0.45 -1.30 1.24
CA GLY A 115 -0.14 -2.72 1.38
C GLY A 115 1.35 -3.07 1.41
N ASP A 116 1.61 -4.37 1.57
CA ASP A 116 2.95 -4.98 1.67
C ASP A 116 3.78 -4.37 2.82
N LEU A 117 3.12 -4.31 3.97
CA LEU A 117 3.62 -3.73 5.20
C LEU A 117 4.83 -4.52 5.71
N ILE A 118 4.85 -5.82 5.47
CA ILE A 118 5.91 -6.75 5.90
C ILE A 118 6.52 -7.52 4.73
N GLY A 119 7.73 -8.02 4.92
CA GLY A 119 8.31 -9.06 4.08
C GLY A 119 7.88 -10.46 4.55
N ASN A 120 7.90 -11.43 3.64
CA ASN A 120 7.58 -12.81 3.98
C ASN A 120 8.60 -13.43 4.94
N SER A 121 8.13 -14.34 5.79
CA SER A 121 8.92 -15.17 6.69
C SER A 121 8.44 -16.62 6.65
N TRP A 122 9.41 -17.52 6.75
CA TRP A 122 9.21 -18.97 6.87
C TRP A 122 8.66 -19.36 8.24
N ILE A 123 8.64 -18.41 9.18
CA ILE A 123 8.18 -18.57 10.56
C ILE A 123 7.05 -17.57 10.78
N LYS A 124 5.81 -18.06 10.94
CA LYS A 124 4.64 -17.22 11.21
C LYS A 124 4.85 -16.24 12.35
N HIS A 125 5.50 -16.69 13.42
CA HIS A 125 5.78 -15.87 14.59
C HIS A 125 6.59 -14.61 14.24
N ASP A 126 7.58 -14.72 13.35
CA ASP A 126 8.37 -13.57 12.95
C ASP A 126 7.58 -12.64 12.01
N ALA A 127 6.76 -13.16 11.11
CA ALA A 127 5.87 -12.33 10.30
C ALA A 127 4.87 -11.54 11.15
N LEU A 128 4.26 -12.17 12.17
CA LEU A 128 3.41 -11.47 13.15
C LEU A 128 4.19 -10.39 13.90
N ARG A 129 5.45 -10.66 14.30
CA ARG A 129 6.33 -9.64 14.90
C ARG A 129 6.62 -8.49 13.95
N TYR A 130 6.70 -8.74 12.63
CA TYR A 130 6.90 -7.68 11.64
C TYR A 130 5.63 -6.81 11.52
N LEU A 131 4.43 -7.39 11.60
CA LEU A 131 3.17 -6.63 11.62
C LEU A 131 3.08 -5.75 12.89
N ASP A 132 3.43 -6.32 14.05
CA ASP A 132 3.50 -5.57 15.31
C ASP A 132 4.53 -4.44 15.27
N ALA A 133 5.68 -4.69 14.64
CA ALA A 133 6.71 -3.67 14.43
C ALA A 133 6.20 -2.56 13.50
N PHE A 134 5.53 -2.92 12.41
CA PHE A 134 4.91 -1.95 11.50
C PHE A 134 3.96 -1.04 12.27
N THR A 135 2.96 -1.59 12.96
CA THR A 135 1.98 -0.76 13.69
C THR A 135 2.63 0.06 14.80
N THR A 136 3.58 -0.50 15.53
CA THR A 136 4.32 0.23 16.56
C THR A 136 5.03 1.44 15.98
N HIS A 137 5.83 1.26 14.93
CA HIS A 137 6.62 2.34 14.33
C HIS A 137 5.76 3.32 13.53
N PHE A 138 4.69 2.85 12.90
CA PHE A 138 3.77 3.67 12.15
C PHE A 138 2.92 4.56 13.05
N TYR A 139 2.41 4.07 14.19
CA TYR A 139 1.49 4.85 15.04
C TYR A 139 2.15 5.65 16.17
N THR A 140 3.30 5.24 16.71
CA THR A 140 3.88 5.87 17.92
C THR A 140 4.08 7.39 17.82
N ASN A 141 4.45 7.91 16.65
CA ASN A 141 4.66 9.35 16.41
C ASN A 141 3.81 9.88 15.24
N ASN A 142 2.71 9.19 14.95
CA ASN A 142 1.79 9.61 13.92
C ASN A 142 0.54 10.20 14.55
N HIS A 143 0.33 11.48 14.31
CA HIS A 143 -0.73 12.29 14.89
C HIS A 143 -1.71 12.79 13.83
N ILE A 144 -1.52 12.38 12.57
CA ILE A 144 -2.41 12.71 11.46
C ILE A 144 -3.23 11.48 11.03
N PRO A 145 -4.47 11.68 10.56
CA PRO A 145 -5.32 10.62 10.07
C PRO A 145 -4.61 9.72 9.06
N SER A 146 -4.76 8.40 9.21
CA SER A 146 -4.06 7.44 8.36
C SER A 146 -4.95 6.27 7.94
N ALA A 147 -4.97 5.98 6.65
CA ALA A 147 -5.66 4.83 6.08
C ALA A 147 -4.62 3.81 5.57
N ILE A 148 -4.79 2.54 5.93
CA ILE A 148 -3.91 1.45 5.47
C ILE A 148 -4.78 0.40 4.75
N CYS A 149 -4.31 -0.13 3.63
CA CYS A 149 -4.84 -1.34 3.02
C CYS A 149 -3.81 -2.47 3.06
N ILE A 150 -4.28 -3.70 2.84
CA ILE A 150 -3.47 -4.91 2.92
C ILE A 150 -2.93 -5.26 1.53
N GLY A 151 -1.65 -5.68 1.48
CA GLY A 151 -1.00 -6.24 0.30
C GLY A 151 -0.83 -7.76 0.37
N ASN A 152 -0.32 -8.35 -0.71
CA ASN A 152 -0.21 -9.79 -0.86
C ASN A 152 0.83 -10.44 0.06
N HIS A 153 1.82 -9.69 0.53
CA HIS A 153 2.83 -10.19 1.47
C HIS A 153 2.35 -10.23 2.93
N ASP A 154 1.31 -9.48 3.28
CA ASP A 154 0.92 -9.27 4.68
C ASP A 154 0.34 -10.51 5.35
N ASN A 155 -0.26 -11.42 4.56
CA ASN A 155 -0.75 -12.70 5.07
C ASN A 155 0.36 -13.75 5.27
N ASN A 156 1.62 -13.39 4.95
CA ASN A 156 2.77 -14.28 5.03
C ASN A 156 2.62 -15.60 4.25
N TYR A 157 2.06 -15.54 3.04
CA TYR A 157 1.87 -16.71 2.21
C TYR A 157 3.21 -17.16 1.59
N TYR A 158 3.74 -18.29 2.08
CA TYR A 158 5.01 -18.86 1.60
C TYR A 158 4.80 -20.25 1.01
N VAL A 159 5.16 -20.44 -0.26
CA VAL A 159 5.09 -21.73 -0.96
C VAL A 159 6.50 -22.30 -1.16
N GLY A 160 7.04 -22.92 -0.12
CA GLY A 160 8.32 -23.63 -0.15
C GLY A 160 8.13 -25.15 -0.23
N LYS A 161 9.10 -25.88 -0.79
CA LYS A 161 9.08 -27.37 -0.80
C LYS A 161 9.11 -28.00 0.59
N GLU A 162 9.49 -27.24 1.61
CA GLU A 162 9.76 -27.74 2.96
C GLU A 162 8.81 -27.18 4.03
N VAL A 163 7.92 -26.26 3.66
CA VAL A 163 7.00 -25.60 4.61
C VAL A 163 5.58 -25.75 4.13
N ASN A 164 4.70 -26.23 5.01
CA ASN A 164 3.28 -26.24 4.73
C ASN A 164 2.76 -24.78 4.78
N PRO A 165 2.17 -24.23 3.70
CA PRO A 165 1.64 -22.86 3.70
C PRO A 165 0.65 -22.59 4.85
N GLN A 166 -0.08 -23.60 5.31
CA GLN A 166 -1.02 -23.45 6.43
C GLN A 166 -0.35 -23.20 7.79
N GLU A 167 0.93 -23.54 7.94
CA GLU A 167 1.68 -23.32 9.18
C GLU A 167 2.25 -21.88 9.26
N VAL A 168 2.38 -21.21 8.11
CA VAL A 168 2.97 -19.87 8.00
C VAL A 168 1.96 -18.77 7.70
N PHE A 169 0.82 -19.14 7.12
CA PHE A 169 -0.26 -18.22 6.76
C PHE A 169 -0.86 -17.50 7.96
N ILE A 170 -1.01 -16.19 7.84
CA ILE A 170 -1.70 -15.30 8.77
C ILE A 170 -3.15 -15.14 8.28
N THR A 171 -4.08 -15.52 9.13
CA THR A 171 -5.52 -15.45 8.83
C THR A 171 -6.01 -14.00 8.84
N ARG A 172 -7.15 -13.77 8.18
CA ARG A 172 -7.87 -12.48 8.22
C ARG A 172 -8.08 -11.95 9.65
N THR A 173 -8.43 -12.83 10.59
CA THR A 173 -8.63 -12.45 11.99
C THR A 173 -7.33 -12.05 12.68
N GLU A 174 -6.22 -12.74 12.40
CA GLU A 174 -4.91 -12.36 12.93
C GLU A 174 -4.43 -11.05 12.32
N LEU A 175 -4.57 -10.85 11.00
CA LEU A 175 -4.33 -9.56 10.35
C LEU A 175 -5.10 -8.43 11.05
N ASN A 176 -6.39 -8.65 11.31
CA ASN A 176 -7.23 -7.69 12.01
C ASN A 176 -6.68 -7.35 13.40
N GLN A 177 -6.32 -8.36 14.19
CA GLN A 177 -5.79 -8.20 15.54
C GLN A 177 -4.51 -7.37 15.55
N HIS A 178 -3.58 -7.64 14.63
CA HIS A 178 -2.27 -7.01 14.60
C HIS A 178 -2.27 -5.62 13.93
N LEU A 179 -3.12 -5.38 12.92
CA LEU A 179 -3.13 -4.14 12.15
C LEU A 179 -4.23 -3.15 12.55
N PHE A 180 -5.45 -3.64 12.79
CA PHE A 180 -6.65 -2.79 12.80
C PHE A 180 -7.35 -2.69 14.16
N SER A 181 -7.20 -3.69 15.03
CA SER A 181 -7.92 -3.73 16.31
C SER A 181 -7.57 -2.56 17.23
N ALA A 182 -6.36 -2.02 17.09
CA ALA A 182 -5.85 -0.88 17.83
C ALA A 182 -5.76 0.42 17.00
N ASP A 183 -6.24 0.44 15.75
CA ASP A 183 -6.12 1.60 14.85
C ASP A 183 -6.75 2.86 15.49
N PRO A 184 -5.95 3.89 15.83
CA PRO A 184 -6.45 5.09 16.51
C PRO A 184 -7.42 5.90 15.66
N ASN A 185 -7.48 5.68 14.34
CA ASN A 185 -8.33 6.41 13.41
C ASN A 185 -9.78 5.91 13.36
N ARG A 186 -10.05 4.72 13.91
CA ARG A 186 -11.36 4.04 13.79
C ARG A 186 -12.03 3.88 15.14
N LYS A 187 -13.36 3.90 15.22
CA LYS A 187 -14.06 3.55 16.46
C LYS A 187 -13.99 2.05 16.71
N LYS A 188 -14.06 1.62 17.97
CA LYS A 188 -13.86 0.21 18.34
C LYS A 188 -14.83 -0.74 17.63
N GLU A 189 -16.09 -0.32 17.48
CA GLU A 189 -17.16 -1.05 16.80
C GLU A 189 -16.97 -1.18 15.28
N GLU A 190 -16.14 -0.32 14.68
CA GLU A 190 -15.86 -0.33 13.25
C GLU A 190 -14.66 -1.21 12.89
N ARG A 191 -13.90 -1.72 13.88
CA ARG A 191 -12.60 -2.39 13.69
C ARG A 191 -12.67 -3.89 13.40
N SER A 192 -13.86 -4.49 13.27
CA SER A 192 -13.98 -5.94 13.00
C SER A 192 -13.50 -6.36 11.61
N GLU A 193 -13.48 -5.41 10.67
CA GLU A 193 -13.12 -5.64 9.28
C GLU A 193 -11.75 -5.04 8.91
N ASN A 194 -11.13 -5.64 7.90
CA ASN A 194 -9.86 -5.20 7.34
C ASN A 194 -10.01 -4.14 6.24
N TYR A 195 -11.24 -3.93 5.77
CA TYR A 195 -11.63 -2.83 4.89
C TYR A 195 -12.46 -1.80 5.68
N TYR A 196 -12.31 -0.52 5.33
CA TYR A 196 -12.97 0.59 6.03
C TYR A 196 -12.85 1.89 5.23
N TYR A 197 -13.48 2.97 5.69
CA TYR A 197 -13.22 4.30 5.16
C TYR A 197 -12.93 5.31 6.29
N LEU A 198 -12.23 6.39 5.95
CA LEU A 198 -12.02 7.55 6.82
C LEU A 198 -12.40 8.83 6.08
N ASP A 199 -13.16 9.69 6.74
CA ASP A 199 -13.43 11.05 6.24
C ASP A 199 -12.46 12.03 6.90
N VAL A 200 -11.63 12.68 6.08
CA VAL A 200 -10.62 13.64 6.56
C VAL A 200 -11.02 15.03 6.10
N PRO A 201 -11.14 16.03 7.01
CA PRO A 201 -11.48 17.39 6.63
C PRO A 201 -10.49 17.99 5.62
N SER A 202 -11.01 18.67 4.61
CA SER A 202 -10.21 19.42 3.63
C SER A 202 -10.06 20.89 4.04
N PRO A 203 -8.87 21.50 3.89
CA PRO A 203 -8.69 22.93 4.11
C PRO A 203 -9.53 23.80 3.14
N GLN A 204 -9.93 23.27 1.98
CA GLN A 204 -10.88 23.93 1.05
C GLN A 204 -12.35 23.76 1.48
N GLY A 205 -12.61 23.14 2.64
CA GLY A 205 -13.95 22.75 3.07
C GLY A 205 -14.33 21.35 2.61
N GLY A 206 -15.33 20.75 3.25
CA GLY A 206 -15.73 19.37 2.96
C GLY A 206 -14.74 18.32 3.46
N TYR A 207 -14.76 17.14 2.83
CA TYR A 207 -14.03 15.96 3.27
C TYR A 207 -13.43 15.18 2.09
N ILE A 208 -12.22 14.65 2.29
CA ILE A 208 -11.69 13.56 1.47
C ILE A 208 -12.00 12.24 2.18
N ARG A 209 -12.81 11.39 1.54
CA ARG A 209 -13.04 10.01 1.97
C ARG A 209 -11.97 9.09 1.41
N LEU A 210 -11.17 8.51 2.28
CA LEU A 210 -10.22 7.45 1.94
C LEU A 210 -10.90 6.10 2.16
N ILE A 211 -11.13 5.33 1.10
CA ILE A 211 -11.73 3.98 1.17
C ILE A 211 -10.61 2.95 1.04
N SER A 212 -10.36 2.19 2.10
CA SER A 212 -9.39 1.09 2.11
C SER A 212 -10.08 -0.25 1.82
N LEU A 213 -9.63 -0.93 0.77
CA LEU A 213 -10.10 -2.26 0.38
C LEU A 213 -9.11 -3.36 0.77
N ASP A 214 -9.63 -4.52 1.15
CA ASP A 214 -8.86 -5.74 1.42
C ASP A 214 -8.90 -6.64 0.18
N MET A 215 -7.78 -6.72 -0.54
CA MET A 215 -7.66 -7.48 -1.78
C MET A 215 -7.37 -8.97 -1.57
N ILE A 216 -7.29 -9.41 -0.32
CA ILE A 216 -7.10 -10.81 0.05
C ILE A 216 -8.19 -11.27 1.03
N ASP A 217 -9.40 -10.73 0.88
CA ASP A 217 -10.55 -10.94 1.76
C ASP A 217 -11.23 -12.31 1.56
N HIS A 218 -10.44 -13.37 1.41
CA HIS A 218 -10.92 -14.74 1.30
C HIS A 218 -10.80 -15.47 2.65
N ILE A 219 -11.59 -16.52 2.81
CA ILE A 219 -11.57 -17.34 4.01
C ILE A 219 -10.49 -18.40 3.88
N GLY A 220 -9.60 -18.47 4.88
CA GLY A 220 -8.52 -19.45 4.90
C GLY A 220 -7.59 -19.31 3.70
N ASN A 221 -7.24 -20.43 3.08
CA ASN A 221 -6.27 -20.55 2.00
C ASN A 221 -6.91 -21.00 0.69
N GLN A 222 -8.17 -20.61 0.45
CA GLN A 222 -8.90 -20.98 -0.76
C GLN A 222 -8.17 -20.52 -2.03
N TYR A 223 -7.49 -19.38 -1.94
CA TYR A 223 -6.67 -18.81 -3.01
C TYR A 223 -5.25 -18.60 -2.52
N ASP A 224 -4.32 -18.49 -3.48
CA ASP A 224 -2.95 -18.10 -3.22
C ASP A 224 -2.91 -16.59 -3.03
N ALA A 225 -3.09 -16.08 -1.81
CA ALA A 225 -3.13 -14.62 -1.63
C ALA A 225 -1.80 -13.90 -1.88
N LEU A 226 -0.71 -14.62 -2.20
CA LEU A 226 0.48 -13.96 -2.73
C LEU A 226 0.23 -13.42 -4.15
N HIS A 227 -0.66 -14.04 -4.93
CA HIS A 227 -0.88 -13.71 -6.33
C HIS A 227 -2.36 -13.45 -6.67
N ASP A 228 -3.29 -14.11 -5.99
CA ASP A 228 -4.71 -14.05 -6.27
C ASP A 228 -5.38 -12.88 -5.54
N VAL A 229 -5.94 -11.97 -6.32
CA VAL A 229 -6.76 -10.86 -5.85
C VAL A 229 -8.21 -11.30 -5.68
N TYR A 230 -8.74 -11.12 -4.48
CA TYR A 230 -10.09 -11.50 -4.12
C TYR A 230 -10.77 -10.45 -3.24
N TYR A 231 -12.02 -10.13 -3.59
CA TYR A 231 -12.95 -9.39 -2.74
C TYR A 231 -14.14 -10.28 -2.42
N SER A 232 -14.56 -10.33 -1.16
CA SER A 232 -15.78 -11.05 -0.78
C SER A 232 -17.04 -10.30 -1.22
N GLN A 233 -18.15 -11.04 -1.35
CA GLN A 233 -19.48 -10.45 -1.59
C GLN A 233 -19.81 -9.39 -0.53
N ALA A 234 -19.51 -9.67 0.75
CA ALA A 234 -19.76 -8.75 1.85
C ALA A 234 -18.97 -7.43 1.73
N GLN A 235 -17.71 -7.49 1.30
CA GLN A 235 -16.91 -6.29 1.07
C GLN A 235 -17.44 -5.48 -0.12
N ILE A 236 -17.84 -6.13 -1.20
CA ILE A 236 -18.39 -5.44 -2.38
C ILE A 236 -19.74 -4.79 -2.07
N GLU A 237 -20.61 -5.47 -1.33
CA GLU A 237 -21.85 -4.89 -0.81
C GLU A 237 -21.58 -3.71 0.12
N TRP A 238 -20.61 -3.82 1.01
CA TRP A 238 -20.17 -2.72 1.88
C TRP A 238 -19.65 -1.53 1.07
N LEU A 239 -18.84 -1.77 0.02
CA LEU A 239 -18.32 -0.72 -0.84
C LEU A 239 -19.46 0.08 -1.48
N GLY A 240 -20.39 -0.61 -2.13
CA GLY A 240 -21.49 0.03 -2.87
C GLY A 240 -22.57 0.64 -1.99
N ASN A 241 -22.94 -0.01 -0.89
CA ASN A 241 -24.06 0.42 -0.04
C ASN A 241 -23.65 1.29 1.15
N ILE A 242 -22.39 1.22 1.58
CA ILE A 242 -21.91 1.94 2.77
C ILE A 242 -20.81 2.92 2.37
N ALA A 243 -19.65 2.44 1.91
CA ALA A 243 -18.48 3.31 1.71
C ALA A 243 -18.74 4.42 0.69
N LEU A 244 -19.47 4.13 -0.39
CA LEU A 244 -19.81 5.08 -1.45
C LEU A 244 -21.15 5.81 -1.25
N LYS A 245 -21.94 5.50 -0.22
CA LYS A 245 -23.29 6.09 -0.07
C LYS A 245 -23.55 6.71 1.29
N LYS A 246 -23.18 5.99 2.35
CA LYS A 246 -23.53 6.39 3.70
C LYS A 246 -22.85 7.71 4.04
N ASP A 247 -23.68 8.69 4.41
CA ASP A 247 -23.28 10.04 4.83
C ASP A 247 -22.49 10.84 3.77
N ILE A 248 -22.46 10.40 2.51
CA ILE A 248 -21.86 11.17 1.42
C ILE A 248 -22.73 12.38 1.10
N THR A 249 -22.07 13.52 0.92
CA THR A 249 -22.68 14.81 0.55
C THR A 249 -21.96 15.39 -0.67
N PRO A 250 -22.47 16.47 -1.29
CA PRO A 250 -21.74 17.18 -2.35
C PRO A 250 -20.36 17.71 -1.97
N GLN A 251 -20.03 17.74 -0.67
CA GLN A 251 -18.73 18.19 -0.16
C GLN A 251 -17.74 17.03 0.07
N HIS A 252 -18.07 15.81 -0.36
CA HIS A 252 -17.18 14.67 -0.27
C HIS A 252 -16.50 14.39 -1.61
N SER A 253 -15.19 14.22 -1.56
CA SER A 253 -14.40 13.65 -2.65
C SER A 253 -13.78 12.32 -2.20
N VAL A 254 -13.72 11.34 -3.09
CA VAL A 254 -13.42 9.94 -2.76
C VAL A 254 -12.10 9.53 -3.39
N VAL A 255 -11.23 8.89 -2.60
CA VAL A 255 -10.03 8.19 -3.03
C VAL A 255 -10.14 6.74 -2.58
N VAL A 256 -9.90 5.80 -3.49
CA VAL A 256 -9.93 4.35 -3.21
C VAL A 256 -8.50 3.84 -3.10
N LEU A 257 -8.22 3.06 -2.05
CA LEU A 257 -6.92 2.45 -1.78
C LEU A 257 -7.02 0.95 -1.99
N ASN A 258 -6.11 0.41 -2.78
CA ASN A 258 -6.02 -1.01 -3.10
C ASN A 258 -4.56 -1.34 -3.47
N HIS A 259 -4.05 -2.50 -3.07
CA HIS A 259 -2.65 -2.82 -3.29
C HIS A 259 -2.32 -3.11 -4.77
N PHE A 260 -2.95 -4.13 -5.38
CA PHE A 260 -2.66 -4.50 -6.76
C PHE A 260 -3.24 -3.51 -7.79
N PRO A 261 -2.52 -3.21 -8.88
CA PRO A 261 -3.00 -2.39 -9.98
C PRO A 261 -4.24 -2.95 -10.69
N PHE A 262 -5.21 -2.08 -11.02
CA PHE A 262 -6.36 -2.42 -11.84
C PHE A 262 -5.99 -2.50 -13.32
N GLU A 263 -5.37 -3.62 -13.72
CA GLU A 263 -5.03 -3.93 -15.11
C GLU A 263 -5.26 -5.42 -15.39
N PRO A 264 -5.38 -5.83 -16.67
CA PRO A 264 -5.35 -7.25 -17.00
C PRO A 264 -3.98 -7.87 -16.67
N THR A 265 -3.97 -9.16 -16.36
CA THR A 265 -2.72 -9.91 -16.15
C THR A 265 -1.85 -9.84 -17.41
N SER A 266 -0.58 -9.48 -17.25
CA SER A 266 0.40 -9.61 -18.34
C SER A 266 0.90 -11.04 -18.43
N GLY A 267 0.78 -11.67 -19.60
CA GLY A 267 1.27 -13.03 -19.87
C GLY A 267 2.80 -13.12 -19.87
N GLY A 268 3.45 -12.88 -18.72
CA GLY A 268 4.90 -12.87 -18.55
C GLY A 268 5.48 -11.62 -17.84
N GLY A 269 4.68 -10.84 -17.11
CA GLY A 269 5.16 -9.83 -16.15
C GLY A 269 5.78 -8.55 -16.74
N LYS A 270 5.56 -8.25 -18.03
CA LYS A 270 6.25 -7.13 -18.73
C LYS A 270 5.34 -6.16 -19.48
N SER A 271 4.02 -6.34 -19.46
CA SER A 271 3.09 -5.45 -20.19
C SER A 271 2.01 -4.80 -19.32
N SER A 272 2.02 -5.02 -18.01
CA SER A 272 1.10 -4.40 -17.06
C SER A 272 1.82 -4.19 -15.73
N TYR A 273 1.37 -3.20 -14.97
CA TYR A 273 1.77 -2.97 -13.60
C TYR A 273 1.24 -4.05 -12.65
N LEU A 274 0.19 -4.79 -13.02
CA LEU A 274 -0.28 -5.94 -12.24
C LEU A 274 0.80 -7.03 -12.01
N CYS A 275 1.89 -7.04 -12.79
CA CYS A 275 3.02 -7.96 -12.61
C CYS A 275 2.60 -9.43 -12.56
N ASP A 276 2.70 -10.07 -11.39
CA ASP A 276 2.42 -11.47 -11.11
C ASP A 276 1.03 -11.71 -10.49
N GLY A 277 0.22 -10.66 -10.35
CA GLY A 277 -1.13 -10.73 -9.82
C GLY A 277 -2.18 -11.34 -10.78
N TYR A 278 -3.18 -11.98 -10.19
CA TYR A 278 -4.31 -12.60 -10.86
C TYR A 278 -5.62 -12.26 -10.16
N PHE A 279 -6.50 -11.55 -10.85
CA PHE A 279 -7.84 -11.28 -10.35
C PHE A 279 -8.73 -12.54 -10.40
N VAL A 280 -9.22 -12.99 -9.23
CA VAL A 280 -10.18 -14.11 -9.11
C VAL A 280 -11.50 -13.76 -9.81
N HIS A 281 -11.96 -12.54 -9.57
CA HIS A 281 -13.04 -11.89 -10.30
C HIS A 281 -12.45 -10.74 -11.08
N THR A 282 -12.86 -10.58 -12.34
CA THR A 282 -12.28 -9.62 -13.30
C THR A 282 -11.86 -8.29 -12.68
N TRP A 283 -10.68 -7.79 -13.07
CA TRP A 283 -10.09 -6.57 -12.52
C TRP A 283 -10.97 -5.33 -12.68
N GLN A 284 -11.86 -5.32 -13.69
CA GLN A 284 -12.82 -4.24 -13.91
C GLN A 284 -13.89 -4.09 -12.81
N MET A 285 -14.09 -5.07 -11.92
CA MET A 285 -15.23 -5.05 -10.98
C MET A 285 -15.30 -3.77 -10.12
N VAL A 286 -14.22 -3.39 -9.44
CA VAL A 286 -14.19 -2.16 -8.63
C VAL A 286 -14.22 -0.91 -9.53
N PRO A 287 -13.40 -0.79 -10.60
CA PRO A 287 -13.51 0.32 -11.55
C PRO A 287 -14.91 0.53 -12.12
N GLU A 288 -15.66 -0.52 -12.47
CA GLU A 288 -17.02 -0.40 -13.02
C GLU A 288 -18.05 0.07 -11.96
N ILE A 289 -17.89 -0.34 -10.69
CA ILE A 289 -18.68 0.19 -9.57
C ILE A 289 -18.41 1.69 -9.41
N ILE A 290 -17.13 2.09 -9.42
CA ILE A 290 -16.73 3.50 -9.32
C ILE A 290 -17.20 4.31 -10.53
N GLU A 291 -17.21 3.72 -11.72
CA GLU A 291 -17.72 4.35 -12.93
C GLU A 291 -19.22 4.66 -12.81
N ALA A 292 -20.00 3.70 -12.29
CA ALA A 292 -21.41 3.90 -12.05
C ALA A 292 -21.67 4.99 -10.99
N TYR A 293 -20.87 4.99 -9.92
CA TYR A 293 -20.88 6.00 -8.85
C TYR A 293 -20.65 7.42 -9.37
N ARG A 294 -19.55 7.64 -10.11
CA ARG A 294 -19.18 8.96 -10.62
C ARG A 294 -20.07 9.42 -11.78
N SER A 295 -20.66 8.48 -12.51
CA SER A 295 -21.63 8.76 -13.57
C SER A 295 -23.06 8.99 -13.07
N LYS A 296 -23.31 8.76 -11.77
CA LYS A 296 -24.65 8.86 -11.15
C LYS A 296 -25.66 7.94 -11.84
N THR A 297 -25.28 6.67 -11.98
CA THR A 297 -26.07 5.64 -12.66
C THR A 297 -26.22 4.39 -11.79
N THR A 298 -27.02 3.44 -12.26
CA THR A 298 -27.12 2.12 -11.65
C THR A 298 -26.08 1.17 -12.27
N ILE A 299 -25.70 0.14 -11.53
CA ILE A 299 -24.94 -1.01 -12.02
C ILE A 299 -25.56 -2.29 -11.48
N SER A 300 -25.86 -3.22 -12.38
CA SER A 300 -26.32 -4.57 -12.04
C SER A 300 -25.55 -5.57 -12.90
N LYS A 301 -24.62 -6.30 -12.29
CA LYS A 301 -23.68 -7.18 -13.01
C LYS A 301 -23.22 -8.34 -12.13
N GLN A 302 -23.00 -9.48 -12.78
CA GLN A 302 -22.38 -10.65 -12.16
C GLN A 302 -20.93 -10.75 -12.64
N TYR A 303 -20.01 -10.96 -11.71
CA TYR A 303 -18.60 -11.17 -11.96
C TYR A 303 -18.24 -12.63 -11.62
N PRO A 304 -18.03 -13.49 -12.63
CA PRO A 304 -17.75 -14.90 -12.40
C PRO A 304 -16.35 -15.10 -11.82
N ASN A 305 -16.23 -16.07 -10.92
CA ASN A 305 -14.95 -16.56 -10.45
C ASN A 305 -14.25 -17.36 -11.57
N ARG A 306 -12.98 -17.03 -11.83
CA ARG A 306 -12.17 -17.69 -12.87
C ARG A 306 -11.84 -19.14 -12.57
N TYR A 307 -11.79 -19.53 -11.29
CA TYR A 307 -11.35 -20.85 -10.84
C TYR A 307 -12.52 -21.77 -10.50
N ILE A 308 -13.55 -21.24 -9.84
CA ILE A 308 -14.65 -22.02 -9.28
C ILE A 308 -15.95 -21.65 -10.01
N LYS A 309 -16.42 -22.55 -10.86
CA LYS A 309 -17.67 -22.35 -11.61
C LYS A 309 -18.86 -22.21 -10.64
N GLY A 310 -19.61 -21.12 -10.78
CA GLY A 310 -20.84 -20.86 -10.00
C GLY A 310 -20.60 -20.06 -8.72
N ASP A 311 -19.35 -19.87 -8.32
CA ASP A 311 -18.96 -18.85 -7.34
C ASP A 311 -18.83 -17.52 -8.08
N SER A 312 -19.66 -16.54 -7.78
CA SER A 312 -19.66 -15.26 -8.47
C SER A 312 -19.97 -14.16 -7.49
N ILE A 313 -19.42 -12.97 -7.73
CA ILE A 313 -19.84 -11.76 -7.04
C ILE A 313 -20.99 -11.12 -7.81
N TYR A 314 -22.02 -10.71 -7.08
CA TYR A 314 -23.18 -10.02 -7.63
C TYR A 314 -23.14 -8.57 -7.16
N VAL A 315 -23.19 -7.66 -8.12
CA VAL A 315 -23.23 -6.22 -7.90
C VAL A 315 -24.59 -5.73 -8.36
N ASP A 316 -25.30 -5.02 -7.47
CA ASP A 316 -26.57 -4.37 -7.76
C ASP A 316 -26.68 -3.09 -6.94
N PHE A 317 -26.25 -1.96 -7.50
CA PHE A 317 -26.18 -0.67 -6.81
C PHE A 317 -26.83 0.42 -7.64
N ASP A 318 -27.56 1.30 -6.95
CA ASP A 318 -28.12 2.53 -7.52
C ASP A 318 -27.38 3.77 -6.99
N PHE A 319 -26.71 4.52 -7.88
CA PHE A 319 -26.04 5.77 -7.54
C PHE A 319 -26.68 7.01 -8.17
N THR A 320 -27.94 6.95 -8.65
CA THR A 320 -28.58 8.13 -9.30
C THR A 320 -28.67 9.34 -8.37
N ASP A 321 -28.84 9.10 -7.07
CA ASP A 321 -28.93 10.15 -6.05
C ASP A 321 -27.59 10.47 -5.38
N ASN A 322 -26.48 9.88 -5.85
CA ASN A 322 -25.17 10.14 -5.29
C ASN A 322 -24.70 11.57 -5.59
N SER A 323 -24.04 12.18 -4.60
CA SER A 323 -23.57 13.56 -4.66
C SER A 323 -22.06 13.75 -4.50
N GLY A 324 -21.32 12.73 -4.05
CA GLY A 324 -19.87 12.82 -3.92
C GLY A 324 -19.13 12.66 -5.24
N GLU A 325 -17.87 13.06 -5.24
CA GLU A 325 -17.00 13.06 -6.42
C GLU A 325 -15.87 12.03 -6.27
N PHE A 326 -15.45 11.41 -7.36
CA PHE A 326 -14.32 10.48 -7.35
C PHE A 326 -13.04 11.16 -7.86
N ILE A 327 -11.94 11.03 -7.13
CA ILE A 327 -10.63 11.60 -7.51
C ILE A 327 -9.77 10.56 -8.24
N CYS A 328 -9.35 9.50 -7.54
CA CYS A 328 -8.42 8.50 -8.08
C CYS A 328 -8.37 7.23 -7.25
N HIS A 329 -7.73 6.20 -7.81
CA HIS A 329 -7.26 5.01 -7.10
C HIS A 329 -5.79 5.18 -6.72
N LEU A 330 -5.41 4.70 -5.54
CA LEU A 330 -4.03 4.64 -5.07
C LEU A 330 -3.64 3.19 -4.79
N GLY A 331 -2.46 2.77 -5.25
CA GLY A 331 -1.93 1.43 -5.00
C GLY A 331 -0.42 1.30 -4.95
N GLY A 332 0.04 0.06 -4.94
CA GLY A 332 1.41 -0.36 -4.67
C GLY A 332 1.88 -1.46 -5.62
N HIS A 333 2.50 -2.51 -5.06
CA HIS A 333 2.81 -3.80 -5.69
C HIS A 333 3.92 -3.77 -6.75
N SER A 334 3.87 -2.85 -7.72
CA SER A 334 4.87 -2.79 -8.80
C SER A 334 6.20 -2.15 -8.37
N HIS A 335 6.28 -1.65 -7.14
CA HIS A 335 7.43 -0.98 -6.55
C HIS A 335 7.97 0.19 -7.40
N CYS A 336 7.10 0.86 -8.15
CA CYS A 336 7.43 1.99 -9.00
C CYS A 336 6.35 3.08 -8.91
N PHE A 337 6.74 4.33 -9.18
CA PHE A 337 5.74 5.33 -9.49
C PHE A 337 5.17 5.09 -10.88
N ALA A 338 3.84 5.06 -10.96
CA ALA A 338 3.11 5.12 -12.21
C ALA A 338 1.84 5.95 -11.99
N CYS A 339 1.42 6.69 -13.02
CA CYS A 339 0.09 7.28 -13.08
C CYS A 339 -0.48 6.94 -14.46
N PHE A 340 -1.56 6.17 -14.49
CA PHE A 340 -2.10 5.64 -15.72
C PHE A 340 -3.63 5.65 -15.74
N ASP A 341 -4.16 5.71 -16.96
CA ASP A 341 -5.59 5.64 -17.23
C ASP A 341 -6.06 4.18 -17.17
N LEU A 342 -7.15 3.95 -16.45
CA LEU A 342 -7.85 2.66 -16.47
C LEU A 342 -8.66 2.53 -17.76
N LYS A 343 -8.18 1.73 -18.69
CA LYS A 343 -8.80 1.50 -20.01
C LYS A 343 -9.83 0.38 -19.94
N ASP A 344 -10.60 0.17 -21.00
CA ASP A 344 -11.44 -1.04 -21.16
C ASP A 344 -12.47 -1.29 -20.02
N ILE A 345 -12.92 -0.23 -19.35
CA ILE A 345 -14.05 -0.25 -18.41
C ILE A 345 -15.35 -0.26 -19.23
N SER A 346 -16.18 -1.29 -19.07
CA SER A 346 -17.30 -1.53 -20.00
C SER A 346 -18.43 -0.50 -19.91
N ASN A 347 -18.63 0.11 -18.74
CA ASN A 347 -19.61 1.18 -18.51
C ASN A 347 -18.99 2.58 -18.45
N ALA A 348 -17.77 2.77 -19.00
CA ALA A 348 -17.10 4.06 -19.05
C ALA A 348 -18.00 5.16 -19.62
N ASN A 349 -18.14 6.26 -18.89
CA ASN A 349 -18.89 7.42 -19.35
C ASN A 349 -17.97 8.33 -20.19
N PRO A 350 -18.22 8.49 -21.50
CA PRO A 350 -17.36 9.29 -22.37
C PRO A 350 -17.40 10.79 -22.09
N ALA A 351 -18.33 11.26 -21.25
CA ALA A 351 -18.41 12.65 -20.81
C ALA A 351 -17.52 12.95 -19.60
N LEU A 352 -16.87 11.93 -19.00
CA LEU A 352 -15.97 12.08 -17.88
C LEU A 352 -14.54 11.72 -18.31
N PRO A 353 -13.50 12.37 -17.73
CA PRO A 353 -12.13 11.90 -17.88
C PRO A 353 -12.00 10.42 -17.46
N THR A 354 -11.08 9.69 -18.08
CA THR A 354 -10.81 8.30 -17.70
C THR A 354 -10.37 8.21 -16.24
N GLN A 355 -10.82 7.19 -15.50
CA GLN A 355 -10.35 6.94 -14.14
C GLN A 355 -8.84 6.77 -14.12
N LYS A 356 -8.18 7.30 -13.09
CA LYS A 356 -6.74 7.15 -12.91
C LYS A 356 -6.40 6.31 -11.71
N MET A 357 -5.36 5.51 -11.87
CA MET A 357 -4.68 4.84 -10.76
C MET A 357 -3.24 5.34 -10.65
N ILE A 358 -2.82 5.58 -9.41
CA ILE A 358 -1.47 6.03 -9.10
C ILE A 358 -0.80 5.01 -8.19
N LEU A 359 0.36 4.53 -8.62
CA LEU A 359 1.18 3.62 -7.85
C LEU A 359 2.25 4.40 -7.09
N CYS A 360 2.47 4.02 -5.84
CA CYS A 360 3.64 4.46 -5.09
C CYS A 360 4.78 3.46 -5.27
N THR A 361 6.00 3.98 -5.35
CA THR A 361 7.18 3.12 -5.27
C THR A 361 7.39 2.62 -3.85
N ASN A 362 8.20 1.58 -3.72
CA ASN A 362 8.53 0.98 -2.45
C ASN A 362 9.50 1.84 -1.63
N GLN A 363 9.57 1.60 -0.32
CA GLN A 363 10.39 2.43 0.57
C GLN A 363 11.86 2.01 0.68
N ALA A 364 12.27 0.83 0.22
CA ALA A 364 13.64 0.32 0.42
C ALA A 364 14.34 -0.07 -0.91
N PRO A 365 15.64 0.21 -1.10
CA PRO A 365 16.31 -0.17 -2.35
C PRO A 365 16.46 -1.68 -2.54
N THR A 366 16.41 -2.47 -1.46
CA THR A 366 16.49 -3.93 -1.48
C THR A 366 15.40 -4.58 -2.33
N ASP A 367 14.26 -3.90 -2.43
CA ASP A 367 13.06 -4.41 -3.09
C ASP A 367 12.66 -3.51 -4.26
N ALA A 368 13.54 -2.60 -4.72
CA ALA A 368 13.19 -1.68 -5.80
C ALA A 368 12.84 -2.44 -7.08
N GLY A 369 11.69 -2.15 -7.69
CA GLY A 369 11.26 -2.82 -8.92
C GLY A 369 12.26 -2.63 -10.05
N GLU A 370 12.60 -3.69 -10.79
CA GLU A 370 13.65 -3.62 -11.82
C GLU A 370 13.14 -3.20 -13.20
N VAL A 371 11.85 -3.48 -13.49
CA VAL A 371 11.30 -3.38 -14.85
C VAL A 371 10.77 -1.98 -15.16
N TYR A 372 9.98 -1.41 -14.24
CA TYR A 372 9.25 -0.16 -14.46
C TYR A 372 9.79 1.02 -13.64
N ASN A 373 10.71 0.77 -12.70
CA ASN A 373 11.25 1.83 -11.87
C ASN A 373 12.23 2.68 -12.67
N ARG A 374 11.95 3.98 -12.71
CA ARG A 374 12.75 4.98 -13.43
C ARG A 374 13.74 5.71 -12.53
N THR A 375 13.77 5.37 -11.24
CA THR A 375 14.61 6.04 -10.25
C THR A 375 15.72 5.12 -9.77
N SER A 376 16.96 5.64 -9.70
CA SER A 376 18.09 4.89 -9.17
C SER A 376 18.02 4.86 -7.65
N ARG A 377 17.94 3.67 -7.06
CA ARG A 377 17.81 3.46 -5.61
C ARG A 377 19.11 2.90 -5.04
N LYS A 378 19.58 3.43 -3.92
CA LYS A 378 20.80 2.94 -3.24
C LYS A 378 20.74 3.15 -1.73
N ASN A 379 21.06 2.10 -0.97
CA ASN A 379 21.09 2.11 0.49
C ASN A 379 21.99 3.22 1.03
N ALA A 380 21.59 3.82 2.16
CA ALA A 380 22.33 4.89 2.83
C ALA A 380 22.66 6.10 1.92
N THR A 381 21.79 6.41 0.95
CA THR A 381 21.86 7.64 0.14
C THR A 381 20.52 8.40 0.15
N VAL A 382 20.50 9.60 -0.43
CA VAL A 382 19.27 10.38 -0.63
C VAL A 382 18.21 9.66 -1.48
N SER A 383 18.58 8.65 -2.26
CA SER A 383 17.61 7.82 -3.00
C SER A 383 17.26 6.50 -2.30
N SER A 384 17.67 6.31 -1.04
CA SER A 384 17.29 5.12 -0.27
C SER A 384 15.77 5.07 -0.06
N ASN A 385 15.22 6.13 0.53
CA ASN A 385 13.80 6.27 0.77
C ASN A 385 13.10 6.94 -0.43
N CYS A 386 11.85 6.56 -0.68
CA CYS A 386 10.98 7.23 -1.63
C CYS A 386 9.52 7.00 -1.27
N PHE A 387 8.70 8.03 -1.47
CA PHE A 387 7.25 7.97 -1.34
C PHE A 387 6.61 9.16 -2.06
N ASN A 388 5.33 9.02 -2.42
CA ASN A 388 4.59 10.05 -3.14
C ASN A 388 3.96 11.06 -2.17
N ILE A 389 3.80 12.29 -2.61
CA ILE A 389 3.10 13.34 -1.89
C ILE A 389 2.11 13.99 -2.86
N TYR A 390 0.85 14.08 -2.45
CA TYR A 390 -0.22 14.63 -3.26
C TYR A 390 -0.71 15.95 -2.70
N ALA A 391 -1.16 16.83 -3.58
CA ALA A 391 -2.05 17.93 -3.23
C ALA A 391 -3.32 17.84 -4.11
N PHE A 392 -4.49 17.77 -3.48
CA PHE A 392 -5.77 17.68 -4.16
C PHE A 392 -6.42 19.07 -4.17
N ASP A 393 -6.61 19.61 -5.36
CA ASP A 393 -7.45 20.79 -5.59
C ASP A 393 -8.87 20.31 -5.91
N THR A 394 -9.73 20.37 -4.89
CA THR A 394 -11.13 19.95 -4.97
C THR A 394 -12.02 20.96 -5.67
N GLU A 395 -11.57 22.19 -5.84
CA GLU A 395 -12.30 23.25 -6.52
C GLU A 395 -11.92 23.27 -8.01
N GLU A 396 -10.63 23.20 -8.32
CA GLU A 396 -10.12 23.20 -9.71
C GLU A 396 -10.11 21.80 -10.34
N LYS A 397 -10.45 20.76 -9.58
CA LYS A 397 -10.49 19.34 -10.02
C LYS A 397 -9.16 18.78 -10.52
N VAL A 398 -8.06 19.22 -9.89
CA VAL A 398 -6.68 18.83 -10.25
C VAL A 398 -6.00 18.12 -9.08
N VAL A 399 -5.20 17.09 -9.39
CA VAL A 399 -4.26 16.47 -8.47
C VAL A 399 -2.84 16.87 -8.88
N TYR A 400 -2.05 17.33 -7.91
CA TYR A 400 -0.61 17.51 -8.04
C TYR A 400 0.11 16.39 -7.30
N VAL A 401 1.20 15.89 -7.87
CA VAL A 401 2.02 14.81 -7.32
C VAL A 401 3.47 15.26 -7.28
N THR A 402 4.12 15.06 -6.15
CA THR A 402 5.57 15.18 -5.99
C THR A 402 6.11 14.06 -5.08
N PHE A 403 7.39 14.10 -4.72
CA PHE A 403 8.09 12.98 -4.11
C PHE A 403 8.97 13.40 -2.95
N PHE A 404 9.14 12.51 -1.99
CA PHE A 404 10.27 12.52 -1.05
C PHE A 404 11.38 11.60 -1.55
N GLY A 405 12.64 11.97 -1.33
CA GLY A 405 13.79 11.13 -1.67
C GLY A 405 13.96 10.91 -3.16
N ALA A 406 14.07 9.64 -3.59
CA ALA A 406 14.35 9.29 -4.98
C ALA A 406 13.33 9.92 -5.94
N ASN A 407 13.83 10.58 -6.98
CA ASN A 407 13.06 11.11 -8.10
C ASN A 407 13.83 10.85 -9.41
N ALA A 408 13.23 11.12 -10.57
CA ALA A 408 13.95 10.92 -11.82
C ALA A 408 15.17 11.84 -11.93
N GLN A 409 16.14 11.41 -12.73
CA GLN A 409 17.34 12.19 -12.96
C GLN A 409 16.99 13.53 -13.63
N LEU A 410 17.67 14.60 -13.20
CA LEU A 410 17.56 15.93 -13.78
C LEU A 410 17.61 15.86 -15.32
N GLY A 411 16.54 16.31 -15.98
CA GLY A 411 16.47 16.43 -17.43
C GLY A 411 15.57 15.42 -18.15
N ASP A 412 14.99 14.44 -17.46
CA ASP A 412 13.95 13.58 -18.04
C ASP A 412 12.57 14.27 -17.98
N ALA A 413 12.16 14.87 -19.09
CA ALA A 413 10.86 15.53 -19.22
C ALA A 413 9.66 14.57 -19.05
N THR A 414 9.87 13.25 -19.10
CA THR A 414 8.82 12.24 -18.91
C THR A 414 8.55 11.88 -17.45
N TYR A 415 9.34 12.44 -16.52
CA TYR A 415 9.17 12.25 -15.07
C TYR A 415 9.50 13.55 -14.32
N PRO A 416 8.58 14.54 -14.34
CA PRO A 416 8.82 15.85 -13.76
C PRO A 416 8.86 15.80 -12.22
N GLU A 417 9.47 16.81 -11.60
CA GLU A 417 9.49 16.95 -10.13
C GLU A 417 8.09 17.17 -9.53
N ILE A 418 7.19 17.75 -10.34
CA ILE A 418 5.78 17.91 -10.06
C ILE A 418 5.01 17.43 -11.29
N TYR A 419 4.19 16.40 -11.10
CA TYR A 419 3.23 15.91 -12.09
C TYR A 419 1.84 16.40 -11.72
N SER A 420 0.96 16.64 -12.69
CA SER A 420 -0.44 16.98 -12.40
C SER A 420 -1.39 16.40 -13.43
N PHE A 421 -2.65 16.23 -13.02
CA PHE A 421 -3.73 15.81 -13.89
C PHE A 421 -5.11 16.28 -13.36
N SER A 422 -6.06 16.49 -14.27
CA SER A 422 -7.46 16.72 -13.92
C SER A 422 -8.20 15.40 -13.77
N TYR A 423 -9.08 15.29 -12.77
CA TYR A 423 -9.93 14.11 -12.55
C TYR A 423 -11.40 14.36 -12.92
N LEU A 424 -11.79 15.63 -13.11
CA LEU A 424 -13.06 16.07 -13.68
C LEU A 424 -12.80 17.30 -14.55
N ASP A 425 -13.61 17.49 -15.58
CA ASP A 425 -13.63 18.72 -16.37
C ASP A 425 -14.61 19.71 -15.71
N LEU A 426 -14.23 21.00 -15.64
CA LEU A 426 -15.05 22.09 -15.09
C LEU A 426 -16.01 22.69 -16.11
#